data_AF-A0A838RH32-F1
#
_entry.id   AF-A0A838RH32-F1
#
_cell.length_a   1.000
_cell.length_b   1.000
_cell.length_c   1.000
_cell.angle_alpha   90.00
_cell.angle_beta   90.00
_cell.angle_gamma   90.00
#
_symmetry.space_group_name_H-M   'P 1'
#
loop_
_entity.id
_entity.type
_entity.pdbx_description
1 polymer ?
#
loop_
_entity_poly.entity_id
_entity_poly.type
_entity_poly.pdbx_seq_one_letter_code
_entity_poly.pdbx_strand_id
1 'polypeptide(L)'
;RLRQANQSESVVNMGRKLRQLIDEYANAVREGQLPAPPPFANSSFVRLGTAHDPLPLLEQITQPVLVILGESDAIVPTGHSALLFDRAFKQAGNQDYTILLYPHANHAIQVPVAAAQGENEFEFVEGYHDTLSTWVVAHGRGTGSTGHGIQGNTIDQSAAFSEAGIYGRLPWYGGAATQLTLLLLFSLVFSSACLILPINALRGPQRGRSATALPLGMSLLNLILLGAFVVLAAELLLGSTDLTLSPLFVLFPLLTLLSAVLAMGMIVQGFSLWKNRRGSWTGRVYFSILTGSALLFVPFLLYWNFPGLSM
;
A
#
# COMPACT_ATOMS: atom_id res chain seq x y z
N ARG A 1 -4.00 13.22 3.26
CA ARG A 1 -5.45 13.58 3.22
C ARG A 1 -6.00 13.17 1.85
N LEU A 2 -6.47 11.93 1.70
CA LEU A 2 -7.32 11.53 0.58
C LEU A 2 -8.76 11.81 1.03
N ARG A 3 -9.39 12.87 0.52
CA ARG A 3 -10.82 13.12 0.79
C ARG A 3 -11.62 11.99 0.13
N GLN A 4 -12.33 11.23 0.95
CA GLN A 4 -13.01 9.97 0.65
C GLN A 4 -14.40 10.09 0.00
N ALA A 5 -14.87 11.29 -0.32
CA ALA A 5 -16.29 11.48 -0.59
C ALA A 5 -16.84 10.85 -1.89
N ASN A 6 -16.01 10.25 -2.76
CA ASN A 6 -16.49 9.67 -4.03
C ASN A 6 -15.57 8.58 -4.66
N GLN A 7 -14.66 7.97 -3.90
CA GLN A 7 -13.77 6.92 -4.45
C GLN A 7 -14.18 5.54 -3.94
N SER A 8 -14.16 4.53 -4.83
CA SER A 8 -14.48 3.15 -4.46
C SER A 8 -13.48 2.61 -3.44
N GLU A 9 -13.94 1.74 -2.54
CA GLU A 9 -13.13 1.16 -1.48
C GLU A 9 -11.88 0.45 -2.04
N SER A 10 -12.00 -0.14 -3.23
CA SER A 10 -10.89 -0.77 -3.97
C SER A 10 -9.75 0.19 -4.26
N VAL A 11 -10.05 1.41 -4.72
CA VAL A 11 -9.04 2.44 -5.03
C VAL A 11 -8.33 2.88 -3.76
N VAL A 12 -9.10 3.11 -2.69
CA VAL A 12 -8.55 3.48 -1.39
C VAL A 12 -7.64 2.37 -0.86
N ASN A 13 -8.07 1.11 -0.92
CA ASN A 13 -7.28 -0.05 -0.50
C ASN A 13 -5.99 -0.21 -1.33
N MET A 14 -6.07 0.00 -2.65
CA MET A 14 -4.89 0.00 -3.52
C MET A 14 -3.90 1.10 -3.14
N GLY A 15 -4.38 2.33 -2.92
CA GLY A 15 -3.56 3.46 -2.48
C GLY A 15 -2.85 3.19 -1.15
N ARG A 16 -3.53 2.55 -0.19
CA ARG A 16 -2.92 2.17 1.09
C ARG A 16 -1.82 1.11 0.91
N LYS A 17 -2.06 0.06 0.12
CA LYS A 17 -1.05 -0.96 -0.20
C LYS A 17 0.17 -0.36 -0.91
N LEU A 18 -0.06 0.56 -1.86
CA LEU A 18 1.02 1.27 -2.54
C LEU A 18 1.84 2.12 -1.58
N ARG A 19 1.17 2.77 -0.61
CA ARG A 19 1.87 3.57 0.40
C ARG A 19 2.76 2.69 1.28
N GLN A 20 2.26 1.56 1.75
CA GLN A 20 3.07 0.61 2.53
C GLN A 20 4.25 0.07 1.71
N LEU A 21 4.02 -0.26 0.44
CA LEU A 21 5.07 -0.75 -0.46
C LEU A 21 6.17 0.29 -0.68
N ILE A 22 5.83 1.56 -0.92
CA ILE A 22 6.83 2.60 -1.17
C ILE A 22 7.62 2.95 0.10
N ASP A 23 6.98 2.89 1.27
CA ASP A 23 7.65 3.08 2.56
C ASP A 23 8.64 1.92 2.84
N GLU A 24 8.23 0.66 2.60
CA GLU A 24 9.12 -0.51 2.71
C GLU A 24 10.28 -0.44 1.70
N TYR A 25 10.00 -0.08 0.44
CA TYR A 25 11.04 0.11 -0.58
C TYR A 25 12.04 1.19 -0.19
N ALA A 26 11.58 2.34 0.31
CA ALA A 26 12.45 3.42 0.76
C ALA A 26 13.36 2.97 1.92
N ASN A 27 12.84 2.22 2.88
CA ASN A 27 13.63 1.68 3.98
C ASN A 27 14.69 0.69 3.49
N ALA A 28 14.32 -0.25 2.62
CA ALA A 28 15.25 -1.20 2.03
C ALA A 28 16.35 -0.52 1.19
N VAL A 29 16.03 0.56 0.47
CA VAL A 29 17.02 1.38 -0.26
C VAL A 29 17.96 2.09 0.70
N ARG A 30 17.43 2.68 1.77
CA ARG A 30 18.22 3.37 2.80
C ARG A 30 19.20 2.43 3.50
N GLU A 31 18.79 1.17 3.70
CA GLU A 31 19.61 0.10 4.30
C GLU A 31 20.57 -0.57 3.31
N GLY A 32 20.55 -0.17 2.03
CA GLY A 32 21.41 -0.74 0.99
C GLY A 32 20.98 -2.14 0.51
N GLN A 33 19.77 -2.59 0.85
CA GLN A 33 19.26 -3.91 0.49
C GLN A 33 18.65 -3.94 -0.92
N LEU A 34 18.06 -2.83 -1.38
CA LEU A 34 17.48 -2.71 -2.71
C LEU A 34 18.10 -1.54 -3.50
N PRO A 35 18.28 -1.69 -4.82
CA PRO A 35 18.79 -0.62 -5.65
C PRO A 35 17.71 0.43 -5.93
N ALA A 36 18.13 1.70 -6.09
CA ALA A 36 17.27 2.77 -6.58
C ALA A 36 18.07 3.78 -7.43
N PRO A 37 17.41 4.49 -8.36
CA PRO A 37 18.03 5.61 -9.06
C PRO A 37 18.52 6.68 -8.08
N PRO A 38 19.67 7.35 -8.35
CA PRO A 38 20.22 8.36 -7.45
C PRO A 38 19.25 9.47 -7.04
N PRO A 39 18.36 10.00 -7.91
CA PRO A 39 17.38 11.02 -7.50
C PRO A 39 16.42 10.53 -6.41
N PHE A 40 16.01 9.26 -6.47
CA PHE A 40 15.13 8.66 -5.45
C PHE A 40 15.90 8.35 -4.18
N ALA A 41 17.06 7.68 -4.29
CA ALA A 41 17.89 7.30 -3.15
C ALA A 41 18.33 8.51 -2.31
N ASN A 42 18.60 9.65 -2.95
CA ASN A 42 19.02 10.89 -2.29
C ASN A 42 17.85 11.80 -1.89
N SER A 43 16.61 11.40 -2.14
CA SER A 43 15.42 12.19 -1.78
C SER A 43 15.28 12.32 -0.26
N SER A 44 14.64 13.38 0.20
CA SER A 44 14.30 13.54 1.62
C SER A 44 13.40 12.41 2.11
N PHE A 45 12.52 11.88 1.25
CA PHE A 45 11.67 10.74 1.56
C PHE A 45 12.47 9.50 1.98
N VAL A 46 13.54 9.14 1.25
CA VAL A 46 14.42 8.01 1.60
C VAL A 46 15.38 8.36 2.74
N ARG A 47 15.99 9.55 2.68
CA ARG A 47 17.05 9.95 3.64
C ARG A 47 16.52 10.25 5.03
N LEU A 48 15.40 10.96 5.13
CA LEU A 48 14.75 11.22 6.41
C LEU A 48 13.91 10.01 6.82
N GLY A 49 13.29 9.32 5.85
CA GLY A 49 12.59 8.06 6.04
C GLY A 49 11.40 8.14 6.99
N THR A 50 10.48 7.18 6.90
CA THR A 50 9.53 6.88 7.98
C THR A 50 10.20 6.09 9.11
N ALA A 51 11.39 5.55 8.87
CA ALA A 51 12.11 4.70 9.81
C ALA A 51 13.16 5.46 10.62
N HIS A 52 12.93 6.74 10.92
CA HIS A 52 13.55 7.34 12.10
C HIS A 52 12.86 6.73 13.31
N ASP A 53 13.62 6.06 14.16
CA ASP A 53 13.13 5.59 15.44
C ASP A 53 13.20 6.76 16.44
N PRO A 54 12.06 7.32 16.90
CA PRO A 54 12.06 8.41 17.86
C PRO A 54 12.32 7.92 19.29
N LEU A 55 12.21 6.62 19.58
CA LEU A 55 12.33 6.10 20.96
C LEU A 55 13.64 6.53 21.65
N PRO A 56 14.82 6.39 21.03
CA PRO A 56 16.07 6.80 21.66
C PRO A 56 16.12 8.28 22.06
N LEU A 57 15.37 9.15 21.37
CA LEU A 57 15.28 10.57 21.71
C LEU A 57 14.22 10.82 22.80
N LEU A 58 13.08 10.13 22.73
CA LEU A 58 12.03 10.20 23.75
C LEU A 58 12.55 9.74 25.12
N GLU A 59 13.42 8.73 25.15
CA GLU A 59 14.11 8.22 26.35
C GLU A 59 15.10 9.22 26.98
N GLN A 60 15.29 10.39 26.37
CA GLN A 60 16.14 11.46 26.91
C GLN A 60 15.33 12.68 27.40
N ILE A 61 14.00 12.70 27.20
CA ILE A 61 13.16 13.84 27.54
C ILE A 61 12.84 13.84 29.03
N THR A 62 13.33 14.85 29.74
CA THR A 62 13.12 15.06 31.19
C THR A 62 12.29 16.31 31.51
N GLN A 63 11.98 17.13 30.50
CA GLN A 63 11.07 18.27 30.63
C GLN A 63 9.63 17.81 30.86
N PRO A 64 8.75 18.65 31.41
CA PRO A 64 7.34 18.34 31.49
C PRO A 64 6.73 18.05 30.11
N VAL A 65 5.97 16.96 29.96
CA VAL A 65 5.38 16.57 28.67
C VAL A 65 3.87 16.34 28.78
N LEU A 66 3.13 16.91 27.83
CA LEU A 66 1.74 16.57 27.55
C LEU A 66 1.63 15.88 26.19
N VAL A 67 1.20 14.62 26.18
CA VAL A 67 0.85 13.87 24.97
C VAL A 67 -0.66 13.77 24.88
N ILE A 68 -1.25 14.16 23.76
CA ILE A 68 -2.68 14.06 23.50
C ILE A 68 -2.90 13.20 22.26
N LEU A 69 -3.73 12.17 22.39
CA LEU A 69 -4.02 11.20 21.34
C LEU A 69 -5.53 11.02 21.20
N GLY A 70 -5.99 10.72 19.98
CA GLY A 70 -7.37 10.31 19.72
C GLY A 70 -7.49 8.80 19.73
N GLU A 71 -8.43 8.24 20.50
CA GLU A 71 -8.64 6.78 20.59
C GLU A 71 -8.98 6.17 19.22
N SER A 72 -9.76 6.89 18.40
CA SER A 72 -10.19 6.47 17.06
C SER A 72 -9.28 7.01 15.95
N ASP A 73 -8.03 7.37 16.27
CA ASP A 73 -7.03 7.72 15.27
C ASP A 73 -6.79 6.53 14.31
N ALA A 74 -6.90 6.80 13.02
CA ALA A 74 -6.67 5.84 11.94
C ALA A 74 -5.36 6.08 11.19
N ILE A 75 -4.52 7.00 11.67
CA ILE A 75 -3.23 7.39 11.09
C ILE A 75 -2.08 6.93 12.00
N VAL A 76 -2.27 6.95 13.32
CA VAL A 76 -1.28 6.50 14.30
C VAL A 76 -1.88 5.42 15.21
N PRO A 77 -1.15 4.34 15.55
CA PRO A 77 -1.64 3.31 16.46
C PRO A 77 -1.67 3.81 17.92
N THR A 78 -2.66 4.65 18.27
CA THR A 78 -2.76 5.40 19.53
C THR A 78 -2.45 4.57 20.78
N GLY A 79 -3.08 3.41 20.97
CA GLY A 79 -2.84 2.56 22.15
C GLY A 79 -1.39 2.08 22.23
N HIS A 80 -0.81 1.65 21.10
CA HIS A 80 0.60 1.26 21.04
C HIS A 80 1.54 2.45 21.29
N SER A 81 1.26 3.61 20.69
CA SER A 81 2.02 4.83 20.88
C SER A 81 1.99 5.33 22.32
N ALA A 82 0.84 5.29 22.99
CA ALA A 82 0.70 5.67 24.39
C ALA A 82 1.59 4.81 25.31
N LEU A 83 1.60 3.49 25.09
CA LEU A 83 2.46 2.56 25.83
C LEU A 83 3.95 2.80 25.57
N LEU A 84 4.33 3.17 24.34
CA LEU A 84 5.71 3.51 24.00
C LEU A 84 6.16 4.83 24.64
N PHE A 85 5.32 5.87 24.62
CA PHE A 85 5.59 7.12 25.32
C PHE A 85 5.76 6.90 26.82
N ASP A 86 4.84 6.17 27.46
CA ASP A 86 4.90 5.89 28.89
C ASP A 86 6.19 5.15 29.28
N ARG A 87 6.57 4.13 28.49
CA ARG A 87 7.85 3.42 28.68
C ARG A 87 9.05 4.36 28.52
N ALA A 88 9.09 5.14 27.44
CA ALA A 88 10.21 6.01 27.14
C ALA A 88 10.41 7.08 28.23
N PHE A 89 9.33 7.72 28.70
CA PHE A 89 9.42 8.73 29.75
C PHE A 89 9.80 8.14 31.10
N LYS A 90 9.32 6.94 31.44
CA LYS A 90 9.80 6.20 32.63
C LYS A 90 11.29 5.90 32.54
N GLN A 91 11.77 5.46 31.38
CA GLN A 91 13.19 5.16 31.15
C GLN A 91 14.06 6.42 31.20
N ALA A 92 13.55 7.56 30.75
CA ALA A 92 14.18 8.87 30.89
C ALA A 92 14.24 9.36 32.36
N GLY A 93 13.55 8.68 33.28
CA GLY A 93 13.39 9.15 34.66
C GLY A 93 12.46 10.36 34.79
N ASN A 94 11.67 10.66 33.75
CA ASN A 94 10.76 11.79 33.74
C ASN A 94 9.58 11.54 34.69
N GLN A 95 9.46 12.39 35.71
CA GLN A 95 8.41 12.31 36.73
C GLN A 95 7.20 13.20 36.41
N ASP A 96 7.27 13.96 35.32
CA ASP A 96 6.28 14.98 34.98
C ASP A 96 5.77 14.84 33.54
N TYR A 97 5.07 13.74 33.27
CA TYR A 97 4.44 13.52 31.98
C TYR A 97 2.99 13.07 32.12
N THR A 98 2.17 13.52 31.18
CA THR A 98 0.75 13.18 31.08
C THR A 98 0.44 12.72 29.67
N ILE A 99 -0.19 11.56 29.53
CA ILE A 99 -0.61 10.99 28.24
C ILE A 99 -2.13 10.85 28.27
N LEU A 100 -2.85 11.61 27.46
CA LEU A 100 -4.32 11.63 27.42
C LEU A 100 -4.84 11.00 26.13
N LEU A 101 -5.77 10.07 26.29
CA LEU A 101 -6.52 9.49 25.18
C LEU A 101 -7.96 10.02 25.21
N TYR A 102 -8.34 10.81 24.21
CA TYR A 102 -9.71 11.27 24.06
C TYR A 102 -10.57 10.19 23.39
N PRO A 103 -11.67 9.76 24.01
CA PRO A 103 -12.52 8.71 23.48
C PRO A 103 -13.18 9.15 22.18
N HIS A 104 -13.30 8.22 21.23
CA HIS A 104 -13.90 8.44 19.90
C HIS A 104 -13.24 9.52 19.02
N ALA A 105 -12.21 10.21 19.51
CA ALA A 105 -11.57 11.29 18.79
C ALA A 105 -10.65 10.74 17.69
N ASN A 106 -10.66 11.39 16.53
CA ASN A 106 -9.81 11.06 15.40
C ASN A 106 -8.39 11.67 15.54
N HIS A 107 -7.58 11.55 14.49
CA HIS A 107 -6.21 12.11 14.44
C HIS A 107 -6.11 13.61 14.75
N ALA A 108 -7.16 14.39 14.47
CA ALA A 108 -7.21 15.82 14.73
C ALA A 108 -7.83 16.15 16.10
N ILE A 109 -8.07 15.15 16.95
CA ILE A 109 -8.77 15.28 18.24
C ILE A 109 -10.20 15.79 18.06
N GLN A 110 -10.87 15.28 17.01
CA GLN A 110 -12.23 15.65 16.65
C GLN A 110 -13.18 14.45 16.65
N VAL A 111 -14.44 14.71 16.93
CA VAL A 111 -15.55 13.75 16.86
C VAL A 111 -16.55 14.16 15.77
N PRO A 112 -17.20 13.19 15.10
CA PRO A 112 -18.22 13.51 14.11
C PRO A 112 -19.45 14.13 14.76
N VAL A 113 -20.03 15.14 14.13
CA VAL A 113 -21.30 15.75 14.53
C VAL A 113 -22.35 15.62 13.42
N ALA A 114 -23.62 15.58 13.83
CA ALA A 114 -24.73 15.41 12.91
C ALA A 114 -24.93 16.67 12.05
N ALA A 115 -24.48 16.63 10.79
CA ALA A 115 -24.74 17.70 9.85
C ALA A 115 -26.15 17.57 9.23
N ALA A 116 -26.78 18.70 8.93
CA ALA A 116 -28.14 18.75 8.37
C ALA A 116 -28.27 18.18 6.94
N GLN A 117 -27.16 17.92 6.21
CA GLN A 117 -27.17 17.63 4.76
C GLN A 117 -26.11 16.61 4.30
N GLY A 118 -25.84 15.56 5.09
CA GLY A 118 -24.95 14.47 4.66
C GLY A 118 -23.47 14.86 4.51
N GLU A 119 -23.09 16.07 4.94
CA GLU A 119 -21.70 16.46 5.13
C GLU A 119 -21.16 15.83 6.42
N ASN A 120 -19.89 15.42 6.42
CA ASN A 120 -19.23 15.04 7.67
C ASN A 120 -18.74 16.32 8.34
N GLU A 121 -19.51 16.86 9.26
CA GLU A 121 -19.04 17.90 10.17
C GLU A 121 -18.27 17.26 11.33
N PHE A 122 -17.23 17.95 11.78
CA PHE A 122 -16.37 17.52 12.87
C PHE A 122 -16.17 18.68 13.84
N GLU A 123 -16.27 18.39 15.13
CA GLU A 123 -15.93 19.34 16.18
C GLU A 123 -14.80 18.78 17.05
N PHE A 124 -14.05 19.66 17.71
CA PHE A 124 -13.08 19.20 18.71
C PHE A 124 -13.81 18.50 19.85
N VAL A 125 -13.24 17.39 20.32
CA VAL A 125 -13.78 16.69 21.49
C VAL A 125 -13.84 17.66 22.68
N GLU A 126 -14.91 17.56 23.46
CA GLU A 126 -15.14 18.39 24.62
C GLU A 126 -13.94 18.35 25.59
N GLY A 127 -13.56 19.51 26.13
CA GLY A 127 -12.46 19.64 27.08
C GLY A 127 -11.05 19.65 26.49
N TYR A 128 -10.87 19.41 25.19
CA TYR A 128 -9.54 19.40 24.54
C TYR A 128 -8.77 20.71 24.73
N HIS A 129 -9.38 21.84 24.40
CA HIS A 129 -8.74 23.16 24.51
C HIS A 129 -8.51 23.59 25.97
N ASP A 130 -9.46 23.30 26.86
CA ASP A 130 -9.35 23.63 28.28
C ASP A 130 -8.23 22.85 28.94
N THR A 131 -8.09 21.56 28.60
CA THR A 131 -7.00 20.72 29.08
C THR A 131 -5.64 21.24 28.63
N LEU A 132 -5.49 21.56 27.34
CA LEU A 132 -4.23 22.07 26.80
C LEU A 132 -3.84 23.40 27.46
N SER A 133 -4.78 24.35 27.55
CA SER A 133 -4.51 25.67 28.14
C SER A 133 -4.22 25.59 29.64
N THR A 134 -5.00 24.80 30.39
CA THR A 134 -4.81 24.62 31.83
C THR A 134 -3.47 23.96 32.13
N TRP A 135 -3.12 22.90 31.40
CA TRP A 135 -1.85 22.19 31.59
C TRP A 135 -0.66 23.12 31.34
N VAL A 136 -0.66 23.87 30.24
CA VAL A 136 0.43 24.80 29.90
C VAL A 136 0.56 25.92 30.94
N VAL A 137 -0.56 26.53 31.36
CA VAL A 137 -0.55 27.59 32.38
C VAL A 137 -0.05 27.07 33.72
N ALA A 138 -0.48 25.86 34.11
CA ALA A 138 -0.08 25.27 35.39
C ALA A 138 1.44 25.04 35.44
N HIS A 139 2.04 24.46 34.40
CA HIS A 139 3.47 24.20 34.33
C HIS A 139 4.28 25.50 34.13
N GLY A 140 3.77 26.45 33.33
CA GLY A 140 4.41 27.76 33.15
C GLY A 140 4.46 28.60 34.43
N ARG A 141 3.54 28.37 35.37
CA ARG A 141 3.49 29.03 36.69
C ARG A 141 4.14 28.21 37.82
N GLY A 142 4.65 27.01 37.54
CA GLY A 142 5.18 26.11 38.57
C GLY A 142 4.13 25.56 39.54
N THR A 143 2.85 25.61 39.16
CA THR A 143 1.69 25.11 39.92
C THR A 143 1.17 23.76 39.42
N GLY A 144 1.81 23.19 38.40
CA GLY A 144 1.47 21.87 37.87
C GLY A 144 1.76 20.77 38.89
N SER A 145 0.82 19.86 39.07
CA SER A 145 1.08 18.60 39.78
C SER A 145 1.95 17.69 38.89
N THR A 146 2.84 16.91 39.48
CA THR A 146 3.60 15.86 38.78
C THR A 146 2.66 14.98 37.95
N GLY A 147 2.97 14.83 36.66
CA GLY A 147 2.17 14.08 35.70
C GLY A 147 1.73 12.67 36.16
N HIS A 148 0.54 12.26 35.74
CA HIS A 148 -0.13 11.03 36.21
C HIS A 148 0.04 9.83 35.26
N GLY A 149 1.03 9.87 34.35
CA GLY A 149 1.20 8.82 33.35
C GLY A 149 0.05 8.80 32.33
N ILE A 150 -0.39 7.59 31.94
CA ILE A 150 -1.50 7.40 31.00
C ILE A 150 -2.85 7.66 31.70
N GLN A 151 -3.69 8.48 31.07
CA GLN A 151 -5.05 8.81 31.48
C GLN A 151 -6.04 8.51 30.35
N GLY A 152 -7.13 7.81 30.67
CA GLY A 152 -8.18 7.40 29.71
C GLY A 152 -8.76 6.03 30.08
N ASN A 153 -10.00 5.76 29.63
CA ASN A 153 -10.75 4.56 30.03
C ASN A 153 -10.34 3.27 29.28
N THR A 154 -9.68 3.38 28.13
CA THR A 154 -9.33 2.24 27.25
C THR A 154 -8.06 2.53 26.46
N ILE A 155 -7.10 1.60 26.49
CA ILE A 155 -5.92 1.59 25.59
C ILE A 155 -6.25 0.71 24.38
N ASP A 156 -7.52 0.73 23.95
CA ASP A 156 -7.95 -0.13 22.86
C ASP A 156 -7.40 0.42 21.56
N GLN A 157 -6.66 -0.42 20.86
CA GLN A 157 -6.07 -0.06 19.59
C GLN A 157 -7.17 -0.05 18.52
N SER A 158 -7.26 1.05 17.77
CA SER A 158 -8.14 1.15 16.60
C SER A 158 -8.01 -0.10 15.72
N ALA A 159 -9.16 -0.64 15.30
CA ALA A 159 -9.22 -1.84 14.45
C ALA A 159 -8.38 -1.73 13.18
N ALA A 160 -8.11 -0.50 12.71
CA ALA A 160 -7.23 -0.20 11.59
C ALA A 160 -5.80 -0.74 11.79
N PHE A 161 -5.31 -0.89 13.02
CA PHE A 161 -3.97 -1.37 13.33
C PHE A 161 -3.92 -2.79 13.90
N SER A 162 -5.04 -3.52 13.89
CA SER A 162 -5.03 -4.95 14.17
C SER A 162 -4.20 -5.71 13.11
N GLU A 163 -3.79 -6.95 13.40
CA GLU A 163 -3.05 -7.77 12.43
C GLU A 163 -3.83 -7.99 11.12
N ALA A 164 -5.16 -8.12 11.23
CA ALA A 164 -6.08 -8.17 10.09
C ALA A 164 -6.55 -6.79 9.61
N GLY A 165 -6.07 -5.72 10.26
CA GLY A 165 -6.45 -4.34 10.02
C GLY A 165 -5.75 -3.74 8.81
N ILE A 166 -6.17 -2.53 8.48
CA ILE A 166 -5.72 -1.74 7.33
C ILE A 166 -4.19 -1.55 7.31
N TYR A 167 -3.57 -1.43 8.47
CA TYR A 167 -2.12 -1.22 8.68
C TYR A 167 -1.42 -2.45 9.25
N GLY A 168 -2.04 -3.63 9.20
CA GLY A 168 -1.40 -4.89 9.53
C GLY A 168 -0.15 -5.14 8.68
N ARG A 169 0.72 -6.06 9.12
CA ARG A 169 1.92 -6.42 8.34
C ARG A 169 1.50 -6.94 6.97
N LEU A 170 2.19 -6.47 5.93
CA LEU A 170 2.01 -7.02 4.60
C LEU A 170 2.33 -8.53 4.63
N PRO A 171 1.52 -9.37 3.96
CA PRO A 171 1.89 -10.75 3.70
C PRO A 171 3.25 -10.79 3.01
N TRP A 172 3.98 -11.92 3.11
CA TRP A 172 5.30 -12.05 2.48
C TRP A 172 5.31 -11.73 0.97
N TYR A 173 4.19 -12.00 0.28
CA TYR A 173 4.02 -11.69 -1.13
C TYR A 173 3.68 -10.22 -1.40
N GLY A 174 3.23 -9.47 -0.39
CA GLY A 174 2.88 -8.06 -0.50
C GLY A 174 4.06 -7.11 -0.42
N GLY A 175 5.23 -7.59 0.03
CA GLY A 175 6.41 -6.75 0.24
C GLY A 175 7.07 -6.24 -1.05
N ALA A 176 7.82 -5.15 -0.92
CA ALA A 176 8.44 -4.42 -2.04
C ALA A 176 9.31 -5.31 -2.93
N ALA A 177 10.19 -6.13 -2.34
CA ALA A 177 11.06 -7.02 -3.10
C ALA A 177 10.27 -8.00 -3.97
N THR A 178 9.21 -8.60 -3.43
CA THR A 178 8.39 -9.56 -4.16
C THR A 178 7.62 -8.89 -5.29
N GLN A 179 6.96 -7.76 -5.00
CA GLN A 179 6.14 -7.05 -5.97
C GLN A 179 6.98 -6.46 -7.12
N LEU A 180 8.14 -5.88 -6.83
CA LEU A 180 9.08 -5.39 -7.87
C LEU A 180 9.62 -6.55 -8.71
N THR A 181 9.93 -7.70 -8.10
CA THR A 181 10.36 -8.89 -8.84
C THR A 181 9.27 -9.39 -9.78
N LEU A 182 8.02 -9.43 -9.32
CA LEU A 182 6.87 -9.81 -10.16
C LEU A 182 6.67 -8.83 -11.33
N LEU A 183 6.73 -7.52 -11.07
CA LEU A 183 6.65 -6.49 -12.12
C LEU A 183 7.73 -6.68 -13.19
N LEU A 184 8.97 -6.91 -12.77
CA LEU A 184 10.10 -7.16 -13.68
C LEU A 184 9.87 -8.45 -14.48
N LEU A 185 9.50 -9.55 -13.81
CA LEU A 185 9.22 -10.84 -14.43
C LEU A 185 8.14 -10.72 -15.51
N PHE A 186 6.99 -10.12 -15.18
CA PHE A 186 5.88 -9.95 -16.12
C PHE A 186 6.27 -9.08 -17.31
N SER A 187 6.95 -7.95 -17.05
CA SER A 187 7.43 -7.05 -18.09
C SER A 187 8.36 -7.78 -19.07
N LEU A 188 9.37 -8.49 -18.56
CA LEU A 188 10.34 -9.21 -19.40
C LEU A 188 9.70 -10.36 -20.18
N VAL A 189 8.89 -11.20 -19.51
CA VAL A 189 8.29 -12.38 -20.15
C VAL A 189 7.28 -11.98 -21.23
N PHE A 190 6.35 -11.06 -20.95
CA PHE A 190 5.35 -10.65 -21.93
C PHE A 190 5.96 -9.82 -23.07
N SER A 191 6.95 -8.96 -22.79
CA SER A 191 7.68 -8.24 -23.85
C SER A 191 8.44 -9.21 -24.75
N SER A 192 9.07 -10.24 -24.18
CA SER A 192 9.77 -11.25 -24.98
C SER A 192 8.84 -11.95 -25.97
N ALA A 193 7.59 -12.23 -25.59
CA ALA A 193 6.62 -12.87 -26.47
C ALA A 193 6.22 -11.95 -27.63
N CYS A 194 6.05 -10.66 -27.34
CA CYS A 194 5.75 -9.64 -28.36
C CYS A 194 6.90 -9.41 -29.35
N LEU A 195 8.13 -9.73 -28.97
CA LEU A 195 9.30 -9.65 -29.85
C LEU A 195 9.55 -10.96 -30.61
N ILE A 196 9.62 -12.08 -29.89
CA ILE A 196 10.07 -13.36 -30.42
C ILE A 196 9.02 -13.99 -31.34
N LEU A 197 7.73 -13.96 -30.96
CA LEU A 197 6.68 -14.68 -31.70
C LEU A 197 6.44 -14.08 -33.10
N PRO A 198 6.34 -12.75 -33.29
CA PRO A 198 6.20 -12.17 -34.63
C PRO A 198 7.42 -12.44 -35.52
N ILE A 199 8.64 -12.32 -34.98
CA ILE A 199 9.88 -12.59 -35.73
C ILE A 199 9.91 -14.03 -36.23
N ASN A 200 9.54 -14.99 -35.37
CA ASN A 200 9.47 -16.40 -35.76
C ASN A 200 8.34 -16.68 -36.76
N ALA A 201 7.20 -16.01 -36.63
CA ALA A 201 6.08 -16.14 -37.57
C ALA A 201 6.38 -15.57 -38.96
N LEU A 202 7.28 -14.58 -39.06
CA LEU A 202 7.76 -14.05 -40.34
C LEU A 202 8.80 -14.95 -41.01
N ARG A 203 9.57 -15.71 -40.22
CA ARG A 203 10.61 -16.64 -40.72
C ARG A 203 10.11 -18.05 -41.02
N GLY A 204 8.92 -18.42 -40.55
CA GLY A 204 8.37 -19.78 -40.62
C GLY A 204 7.20 -19.97 -41.61
N PRO A 205 6.81 -21.22 -41.91
CA PRO A 205 5.70 -21.53 -42.82
C PRO A 205 4.34 -21.05 -42.29
N GLN A 206 3.43 -20.64 -43.19
CA GLN A 206 2.13 -20.00 -42.87
C GLN A 206 1.24 -20.79 -41.89
N ARG A 207 1.34 -22.12 -41.84
CA ARG A 207 0.55 -22.99 -40.94
C ARG A 207 0.81 -22.75 -39.43
N GLY A 208 1.90 -22.06 -39.06
CA GLY A 208 2.22 -21.73 -37.65
C GLY A 208 1.54 -20.46 -37.10
N ARG A 209 0.96 -19.60 -37.95
CA ARG A 209 0.44 -18.28 -37.55
C ARG A 209 -0.74 -18.31 -36.58
N SER A 210 -1.63 -19.31 -36.70
CA SER A 210 -2.75 -19.47 -35.77
C SER A 210 -2.30 -19.95 -34.39
N ALA A 211 -1.17 -20.65 -34.29
CA ALA A 211 -0.64 -21.14 -33.02
C ALA A 211 0.05 -20.04 -32.20
N THR A 212 0.50 -18.96 -32.85
CA THR A 212 1.15 -17.81 -32.21
C THR A 212 0.17 -16.69 -31.83
N ALA A 213 -1.04 -16.69 -32.38
CA ALA A 213 -2.02 -15.62 -32.13
C ALA A 213 -2.47 -15.55 -30.67
N LEU A 214 -2.77 -16.70 -30.05
CA LEU A 214 -3.22 -16.75 -28.65
C LEU A 214 -2.15 -16.24 -27.66
N PRO A 215 -0.89 -16.74 -27.67
CA PRO A 215 0.14 -16.25 -26.75
C PRO A 215 0.52 -14.79 -26.98
N LEU A 216 0.50 -14.33 -28.23
CA LEU A 216 0.77 -12.93 -28.57
C LEU A 216 -0.34 -12.02 -28.06
N GLY A 217 -1.60 -12.35 -28.33
CA GLY A 217 -2.76 -11.58 -27.86
C GLY A 217 -2.84 -11.50 -26.34
N MET A 218 -2.59 -12.63 -25.65
CA MET A 218 -2.49 -12.66 -24.18
C MET A 218 -1.36 -11.76 -23.67
N SER A 219 -0.18 -11.83 -24.27
CA SER A 219 0.98 -11.04 -23.83
C SER A 219 0.75 -9.55 -24.03
N LEU A 220 0.15 -9.15 -25.16
CA LEU A 220 -0.21 -7.76 -25.43
C LEU A 220 -1.26 -7.24 -24.43
N LEU A 221 -2.31 -8.02 -24.17
CA LEU A 221 -3.33 -7.67 -23.17
C LEU A 221 -2.70 -7.50 -21.78
N ASN A 222 -1.84 -8.43 -21.36
CA ASN A 222 -1.20 -8.36 -20.05
C ASN A 222 -0.22 -7.19 -19.93
N LEU A 223 0.48 -6.81 -21.01
CA LEU A 223 1.29 -5.60 -21.02
C LEU A 223 0.46 -4.33 -20.90
N ILE A 224 -0.72 -4.28 -21.54
CA ILE A 224 -1.65 -3.16 -21.40
C ILE A 224 -2.14 -3.05 -19.94
N LEU A 225 -2.55 -4.17 -19.34
CA LEU A 225 -2.98 -4.22 -17.94
C LEU A 225 -1.85 -3.84 -16.97
N LEU A 226 -0.64 -4.34 -17.22
CA LEU A 226 0.56 -4.01 -16.43
C LEU A 226 0.92 -2.52 -16.54
N GLY A 227 0.87 -1.95 -17.74
CA GLY A 227 1.10 -0.53 -17.97
C GLY A 227 0.05 0.34 -17.28
N ALA A 228 -1.23 -0.03 -17.39
CA ALA A 228 -2.33 0.65 -16.71
C ALA A 228 -2.17 0.59 -15.18
N PHE A 229 -1.75 -0.56 -14.64
CA PHE A 229 -1.40 -0.69 -13.22
C PHE A 229 -0.27 0.27 -12.81
N VAL A 230 0.82 0.33 -13.57
CA VAL A 230 1.96 1.21 -13.24
C VAL A 230 1.56 2.68 -13.28
N VAL A 231 0.79 3.11 -14.28
CA VAL A 231 0.30 4.50 -14.38
C VAL A 231 -0.60 4.85 -13.21
N LEU A 232 -1.60 4.01 -12.90
CA LEU A 232 -2.51 4.23 -11.79
C LEU A 232 -1.77 4.24 -10.44
N ALA A 233 -0.81 3.33 -10.26
CA ALA A 233 0.02 3.30 -9.06
C ALA A 233 0.84 4.58 -8.89
N ALA A 234 1.41 5.11 -9.98
CA ALA A 234 2.14 6.37 -9.96
C ALA A 234 1.23 7.54 -9.61
N GLU A 235 0.04 7.63 -10.19
CA GLU A 235 -0.93 8.69 -9.87
C GLU A 235 -1.34 8.67 -8.38
N LEU A 236 -1.68 7.50 -7.85
CA LEU A 236 -2.04 7.31 -6.45
C LEU A 236 -0.89 7.69 -5.50
N LEU A 237 0.36 7.36 -5.87
CA LEU A 237 1.54 7.70 -5.07
C LEU A 237 1.89 9.20 -5.12
N LEU A 238 1.72 9.84 -6.28
CA LEU A 238 1.94 11.27 -6.45
C LEU A 238 0.85 12.12 -5.78
N GLY A 239 -0.22 11.48 -5.27
CA GLY A 239 -1.26 12.14 -4.50
C GLY A 239 -2.07 13.13 -5.32
N SER A 240 -2.30 12.83 -6.61
CA SER A 240 -3.13 13.67 -7.47
C SER A 240 -4.52 13.82 -6.84
N THR A 241 -4.86 15.04 -6.45
CA THR A 241 -6.17 15.38 -5.86
C THR A 241 -7.31 15.25 -6.88
N ASP A 242 -6.96 15.25 -8.17
CA ASP A 242 -7.86 15.11 -9.30
C ASP A 242 -7.71 13.74 -9.97
N LEU A 243 -7.75 12.67 -9.18
CA LEU A 243 -7.86 11.30 -9.69
C LEU A 243 -9.25 11.14 -10.34
N THR A 244 -9.36 11.65 -11.55
CA THR A 244 -10.50 11.42 -12.44
C THR A 244 -10.33 10.03 -13.01
N LEU A 245 -10.90 9.04 -12.30
CA LEU A 245 -10.93 7.66 -12.78
C LEU A 245 -11.55 7.66 -14.18
N SER A 246 -10.75 7.34 -15.20
CA SER A 246 -11.23 7.30 -16.58
C SER A 246 -12.42 6.34 -16.67
N PRO A 247 -13.49 6.68 -17.44
CA PRO A 247 -14.60 5.77 -17.68
C PRO A 247 -14.17 4.39 -18.21
N LEU A 248 -12.96 4.31 -18.78
CA LEU A 248 -12.36 3.06 -19.26
C LEU A 248 -12.05 2.05 -18.14
N PHE A 249 -11.99 2.46 -16.86
CA PHE A 249 -11.75 1.54 -15.73
C PHE A 249 -12.87 0.51 -15.54
N VAL A 250 -14.08 0.79 -16.03
CA VAL A 250 -15.19 -0.18 -16.08
C VAL A 250 -14.79 -1.43 -16.90
N LEU A 251 -13.82 -1.32 -17.82
CA LEU A 251 -13.34 -2.44 -18.61
C LEU A 251 -12.34 -3.34 -17.86
N PHE A 252 -11.71 -2.87 -16.78
CA PHE A 252 -10.67 -3.63 -16.09
C PHE A 252 -11.11 -5.00 -15.55
N PRO A 253 -12.31 -5.15 -14.94
CA PRO A 253 -12.78 -6.49 -14.57
C PRO A 253 -12.96 -7.41 -15.79
N LEU A 254 -13.51 -6.90 -16.90
CA LEU A 254 -13.68 -7.68 -18.14
C LEU A 254 -12.34 -8.06 -18.77
N LEU A 255 -11.38 -7.12 -18.81
CA LEU A 255 -10.04 -7.36 -19.37
C LEU A 255 -9.23 -8.32 -18.49
N THR A 256 -9.40 -8.28 -17.17
CA THR A 256 -8.76 -9.24 -16.25
C THR A 256 -9.37 -10.63 -16.39
N LEU A 257 -10.70 -10.72 -16.54
CA LEU A 257 -11.38 -11.98 -16.82
C LEU A 257 -10.91 -12.56 -18.17
N LEU A 258 -10.79 -11.71 -19.20
CA LEU A 258 -10.26 -12.11 -20.50
C LEU A 258 -8.83 -12.64 -20.37
N SER A 259 -7.96 -11.96 -19.62
CA SER A 259 -6.60 -12.42 -19.33
C SER A 259 -6.60 -13.81 -18.70
N ALA A 260 -7.46 -14.06 -17.71
CA ALA A 260 -7.60 -15.36 -17.07
C ALA A 260 -8.07 -16.46 -18.05
N VAL A 261 -9.07 -16.16 -18.89
CA VAL A 261 -9.57 -17.10 -19.91
C VAL A 261 -8.48 -17.45 -20.93
N LEU A 262 -7.73 -16.45 -21.40
CA LEU A 262 -6.62 -16.67 -22.33
C LEU A 262 -5.49 -17.51 -21.69
N ALA A 263 -5.17 -17.26 -20.41
CA ALA A 263 -4.20 -18.07 -19.67
C ALA A 263 -4.65 -19.53 -19.54
N MET A 264 -5.93 -19.78 -19.28
CA MET A 264 -6.51 -21.13 -19.28
C MET A 264 -6.43 -21.79 -20.67
N GLY A 265 -6.70 -21.03 -21.74
CA GLY A 265 -6.51 -21.49 -23.12
C GLY A 265 -5.04 -21.89 -23.40
N MET A 266 -4.09 -21.16 -22.83
CA MET A 266 -2.67 -21.49 -22.92
C MET A 266 -2.30 -22.78 -22.19
N ILE A 267 -2.96 -23.13 -21.08
CA ILE A 267 -2.76 -24.45 -20.44
C ILE A 267 -3.12 -25.58 -21.41
N VAL A 268 -4.28 -25.49 -22.05
CA VAL A 268 -4.77 -26.51 -22.99
C VAL A 268 -3.81 -26.64 -24.17
N GLN A 269 -3.38 -25.50 -24.74
CA GLN A 269 -2.40 -25.48 -25.82
C GLN A 269 -1.05 -26.06 -25.37
N GLY A 270 -0.57 -25.71 -24.17
CA GLY A 270 0.67 -26.19 -23.58
C GLY A 270 0.66 -27.72 -23.40
N PHE A 271 -0.42 -28.26 -22.84
CA PHE A 271 -0.60 -29.71 -22.70
C PHE A 271 -0.55 -30.41 -24.06
N SER A 272 -1.22 -29.85 -25.08
CA SER A 272 -1.18 -30.38 -26.44
C SER A 272 0.23 -30.34 -27.05
N LEU A 273 1.00 -29.27 -26.83
CA LEU A 273 2.38 -29.14 -27.29
C LEU A 273 3.30 -30.19 -26.66
N TRP A 274 3.18 -30.41 -25.35
CA TRP A 274 3.97 -31.39 -24.62
C TRP A 274 3.59 -32.83 -24.97
N LYS A 275 2.28 -33.15 -24.97
CA LYS A 275 1.77 -34.49 -25.30
C LYS A 275 2.14 -34.93 -26.71
N ASN A 276 1.97 -34.04 -27.69
CA ASN A 276 2.21 -34.35 -29.10
C ASN A 276 3.65 -34.05 -29.54
N ARG A 277 4.55 -33.67 -28.61
CA ARG A 277 5.95 -33.29 -28.89
C ARG A 277 6.09 -32.29 -30.05
N ARG A 278 5.17 -31.32 -30.14
CA ARG A 278 5.15 -30.31 -31.20
C ARG A 278 6.17 -29.21 -30.91
N GLY A 279 7.03 -28.91 -31.87
CA GLY A 279 8.06 -27.87 -31.76
C GLY A 279 9.33 -28.33 -31.01
N SER A 280 10.30 -27.42 -30.90
CA SER A 280 11.55 -27.70 -30.19
C SER A 280 11.33 -27.87 -28.68
N TRP A 281 12.29 -28.48 -27.99
CA TRP A 281 12.27 -28.53 -26.53
C TRP A 281 12.32 -27.12 -25.91
N THR A 282 13.19 -26.26 -26.43
CA THR A 282 13.33 -24.86 -25.98
C THR A 282 12.03 -24.06 -26.15
N GLY A 283 11.32 -24.23 -27.28
CA GLY A 283 10.05 -23.56 -27.52
C GLY A 283 8.94 -24.02 -26.56
N ARG A 284 8.93 -25.29 -26.18
CA ARG A 284 7.99 -25.84 -25.19
C ARG A 284 8.27 -25.33 -23.78
N VAL A 285 9.54 -25.26 -23.37
CA VAL A 285 9.94 -24.67 -22.08
C VAL A 285 9.57 -23.20 -22.03
N TYR A 286 9.89 -22.43 -23.08
CA TYR A 286 9.52 -21.03 -23.19
C TYR A 286 8.00 -20.82 -23.09
N PHE A 287 7.22 -21.61 -23.83
CA PHE A 287 5.76 -21.57 -23.76
C PHE A 287 5.23 -21.89 -22.35
N SER A 288 5.82 -22.87 -21.65
CA SER A 288 5.46 -23.19 -20.27
C SER A 288 5.75 -22.02 -19.32
N ILE A 289 6.90 -21.36 -19.46
CA ILE A 289 7.25 -20.17 -18.67
C ILE A 289 6.22 -19.05 -18.93
N LEU A 290 5.93 -18.76 -20.20
CA LEU A 290 4.95 -17.75 -20.58
C LEU A 290 3.55 -18.06 -20.01
N THR A 291 3.13 -19.32 -20.06
CA THR A 291 1.86 -19.78 -19.47
C THR A 291 1.86 -19.62 -17.95
N GLY A 292 2.93 -20.03 -17.28
CA GLY A 292 3.08 -19.89 -15.83
C GLY A 292 3.04 -18.44 -15.38
N SER A 293 3.74 -17.54 -16.08
CA SER A 293 3.68 -16.10 -15.81
C SER A 293 2.28 -15.52 -16.04
N ALA A 294 1.56 -15.95 -17.07
CA ALA A 294 0.18 -15.52 -17.31
C ALA A 294 -0.79 -15.95 -16.19
N LEU A 295 -0.63 -17.18 -15.68
CA LEU A 295 -1.43 -17.67 -14.56
C LEU A 295 -1.11 -16.95 -13.26
N LEU A 296 0.16 -16.62 -13.02
CA LEU A 296 0.60 -15.87 -11.84
C LEU A 296 0.19 -14.38 -11.91
N PHE A 297 0.00 -13.83 -13.11
CA PHE A 297 -0.41 -12.44 -13.28
C PHE A 297 -1.84 -12.16 -12.82
N VAL A 298 -2.76 -13.13 -12.95
CA VAL A 298 -4.15 -12.99 -12.48
C VAL A 298 -4.25 -12.74 -10.96
N PRO A 299 -3.68 -13.59 -10.08
CA PRO A 299 -3.68 -13.32 -8.64
C PRO A 299 -2.89 -12.06 -8.27
N PHE A 300 -1.88 -11.67 -9.04
CA PHE A 300 -1.22 -10.37 -8.87
C PHE A 300 -2.21 -9.21 -9.07
N LEU A 301 -2.99 -9.21 -10.16
CA LEU A 301 -4.01 -8.17 -10.39
C LEU A 301 -5.10 -8.17 -9.31
N LEU A 302 -5.53 -9.35 -8.85
CA LEU A 302 -6.49 -9.48 -7.76
C LEU A 302 -5.94 -8.95 -6.43
N TYR A 303 -4.67 -9.23 -6.11
CA TYR A 303 -4.01 -8.70 -4.92
C TYR A 303 -4.06 -7.17 -4.89
N TRP A 304 -3.93 -6.52 -6.04
CA TRP A 304 -4.00 -5.06 -6.18
C TRP A 304 -5.42 -4.49 -6.28
N ASN A 305 -6.46 -5.31 -6.10
CA ASN A 305 -7.86 -4.94 -6.30
C ASN A 305 -8.16 -4.35 -7.69
N PHE A 306 -7.32 -4.67 -8.67
CA PHE A 306 -7.37 -4.06 -10.01
C PHE A 306 -8.71 -4.29 -10.74
N PRO A 307 -9.35 -5.47 -10.63
CA PRO A 307 -10.69 -5.69 -11.19
C PRO A 307 -11.81 -4.97 -10.44
N GLY A 308 -11.58 -4.64 -9.17
CA GLY A 308 -12.56 -3.99 -8.29
C GLY A 308 -12.60 -2.47 -8.43
N LEU A 309 -11.84 -1.89 -9.38
CA LEU A 309 -11.75 -0.44 -9.60
C LEU A 309 -13.00 0.16 -10.28
N SER A 310 -14.12 -0.58 -10.35
CA SER A 310 -15.40 -0.04 -10.79
C SER A 310 -15.89 1.05 -9.83
N MET A 311 -16.49 2.10 -10.40
CA MET A 311 -17.22 3.14 -9.65
C MET A 311 -18.40 2.56 -8.89
#